data_AF-A0A1A9R8V0-F1
#
_entry.id   AF-A0A1A9R8V0-F1
#
_cell.length_a   1.000
_cell.length_b   1.000
_cell.length_c   1.000
_cell.angle_alpha   90.00
_cell.angle_beta   90.00
_cell.angle_gamma   90.00
#
_symmetry.space_group_name_H-M   'P 1'
#
loop_
_entity.id
_entity.type
_entity.pdbx_description
1 polymer ?
#
loop_
_entity_poly.entity_id
_entity_poly.type
_entity_poly.pdbx_seq_one_letter_code
_entity_poly.pdbx_strand_id
1 'polypeptide(L)' 'MKTGKLMELEQWSRARFEGNPPSPTTMRRWCREGHVPAKKIGGTWFIDLDAERRQTGNELADSVLEA' A
#
# COMPACT_ATOMS: atom_id res chain seq x y z
N MET A 1 22.56 -1.91 -4.25
CA MET A 1 21.93 -1.31 -3.05
C MET A 1 20.47 -1.01 -3.35
N LYS A 2 19.53 -1.73 -2.71
CA LYS A 2 18.14 -1.30 -2.58
C LYS A 2 17.68 -1.77 -1.19
N THR A 3 17.91 -0.95 -0.18
CA THR A 3 17.22 -1.05 1.11
C THR A 3 15.79 -0.53 0.91
N GLY A 4 15.03 -1.22 0.04
CA GLY A 4 13.60 -0.96 -0.11
C GLY A 4 12.95 -1.34 1.20
N LYS A 5 12.40 -0.37 1.91
CA LYS A 5 11.70 -0.61 3.18
C LYS A 5 10.38 -1.27 2.82
N LEU A 6 10.42 -2.60 2.70
CA LEU A 6 9.26 -3.44 2.42
C LEU A 6 8.44 -3.57 3.69
N MET A 7 7.25 -3.00 3.69
CA MET A 7 6.28 -3.11 4.78
C MET A 7 5.18 -4.06 4.36
N GLU A 8 4.75 -4.94 5.26
CA GLU A 8 3.63 -5.83 4.97
C GLU A 8 2.36 -5.02 4.68
N LEU A 9 1.54 -5.48 3.73
CA LEU A 9 0.33 -4.79 3.28
C LEU A 9 -0.62 -4.42 4.43
N GLU A 10 -0.83 -5.32 5.39
CA GLU A 10 -1.68 -5.04 6.56
C GLU A 10 -1.10 -3.95 7.45
N GLN A 11 0.21 -4.01 7.72
CA GLN A 11 0.90 -3.03 8.55
C GLN A 11 0.94 -1.66 7.85
N TRP A 12 1.21 -1.64 6.55
CA TRP A 12 1.16 -0.44 5.73
C TRP A 12 -0.23 0.19 5.74
N SER A 13 -1.27 -0.63 5.58
CA SER A 13 -2.65 -0.15 5.57
C SER A 13 -3.02 0.49 6.92
N ARG A 14 -2.68 -0.14 8.04
CA ARG A 14 -2.91 0.45 9.37
C ARG A 14 -2.13 1.75 9.58
N ALA A 15 -0.88 1.79 9.13
CA ALA A 15 -0.04 2.99 9.24
C ALA A 15 -0.49 4.13 8.32
N ARG A 16 -1.02 3.81 7.13
CA ARG A 16 -1.46 4.79 6.12
C ARG A 16 -2.85 5.35 6.41
N PHE A 17 -3.76 4.51 6.90
CA PHE A 17 -5.15 4.86 7.15
C PHE A 17 -5.45 5.09 8.64
N GLU A 18 -4.41 5.27 9.48
CA GLU A 18 -4.50 5.57 10.92
C GLU A 18 -5.55 4.72 11.69
N GLY A 19 -5.71 3.46 11.30
CA GLY A 19 -6.67 2.55 11.95
C GLY A 19 -8.02 2.37 11.25
N ASN A 20 -8.31 3.06 10.15
CA ASN A 20 -9.45 2.76 9.25
C ASN A 20 -9.00 2.15 7.91
N PRO A 21 -8.33 0.98 7.92
CA PRO A 21 -7.84 0.37 6.70
C PRO A 21 -9.02 -0.06 5.81
N PRO A 22 -8.92 0.13 4.47
CA PRO A 22 -9.89 -0.41 3.54
C PRO A 22 -9.95 -1.94 3.64
N SER A 23 -11.01 -2.57 3.13
CA SER A 23 -11.11 -4.02 3.16
C SER A 23 -9.90 -4.71 2.50
N PRO A 24 -9.45 -5.88 3.00
CA PRO A 24 -8.30 -6.60 2.45
C PRO A 24 -8.47 -6.96 0.96
N THR A 25 -9.70 -7.08 0.48
CA THR A 25 -10.02 -7.24 -0.95
C THR A 25 -9.61 -6.01 -1.75
N THR A 26 -9.94 -4.81 -1.30
CA THR A 26 -9.55 -3.53 -1.94
C THR A 26 -8.04 -3.37 -1.96
N MET A 27 -7.37 -3.65 -0.84
CA MET A 27 -5.90 -3.59 -0.79
C MET A 27 -5.25 -4.55 -1.79
N ARG A 28 -5.70 -5.81 -1.85
CA ARG A 28 -5.21 -6.80 -2.84
C ARG A 28 -5.50 -6.36 -4.27
N ARG A 29 -6.65 -5.72 -4.49
CA ARG A 29 -7.03 -5.17 -5.79
C ARG A 29 -6.05 -4.08 -6.22
N TRP A 30 -5.69 -3.16 -5.34
CA TRP A 30 -4.67 -2.13 -5.62
C TRP A 30 -3.28 -2.72 -5.91
N CYS A 31 -2.87 -3.74 -5.15
CA CYS A 31 -1.64 -4.46 -5.43
C CYS A 31 -1.66 -5.11 -6.82
N ARG A 32 -2.82 -5.59 -7.27
CA ARG A 32 -3.00 -6.24 -8.58
C ARG A 32 -3.10 -5.24 -9.72
N GLU A 33 -3.78 -4.12 -9.51
CA GLU A 33 -3.94 -3.04 -10.47
C GLU A 33 -2.68 -2.16 -10.59
N GLY A 34 -1.74 -2.27 -9.65
CA GLY A 34 -0.51 -1.47 -9.65
C GLY A 34 -0.71 -0.04 -9.15
N HIS A 35 -1.83 0.24 -8.47
CA HIS A 35 -2.09 1.52 -7.82
C HIS A 35 -1.09 1.84 -6.70
N VAL A 36 -0.54 0.80 -6.09
CA VAL A 36 0.50 0.92 -5.06
C VAL A 36 1.70 0.08 -5.45
N PRO A 37 2.93 0.50 -5.10
CA PRO A 37 4.14 -0.27 -5.36
C PRO A 37 4.21 -1.48 -4.41
N ALA A 38 3.39 -2.49 -4.71
CA ALA A 38 3.34 -3.75 -3.98
C ALA A 38 4.17 -4.82 -4.68
N LYS A 39 4.79 -5.68 -3.88
CA LYS A 39 5.56 -6.84 -4.31
C LYS A 39 5.05 -8.07 -3.56
N LYS A 40 4.66 -9.10 -4.31
CA LYS A 40 4.30 -10.40 -3.74
C LYS A 40 5.56 -11.22 -3.49
N ILE A 41 5.80 -11.60 -2.24
CA ILE A 41 6.95 -12.42 -1.83
C ILE A 41 6.40 -13.56 -0.96
N GLY A 42 6.62 -14.81 -1.37
CA GLY A 42 6.20 -15.97 -0.57
C GLY A 42 4.69 -16.10 -0.33
N GLY A 43 3.84 -15.44 -1.12
CA GLY A 43 2.38 -15.44 -0.93
C GLY A 43 1.84 -14.18 -0.22
N THR A 44 2.71 -13.43 0.45
CA THR A 44 2.37 -12.20 1.16
C THR A 44 2.68 -10.97 0.29
N TRP A 45 1.86 -9.94 0.41
CA TRP A 45 2.07 -8.67 -0.28
C TRP A 45 2.85 -7.70 0.62
N PHE A 46 3.88 -7.09 0.05
CA PHE A 46 4.72 -6.10 0.71
C PHE A 46 4.73 -4.81 -0.10
N ILE A 47 4.47 -3.69 0.55
CA ILE A 47 4.53 -2.36 -0.03
C ILE A 47 5.95 -1.82 0.10
N ASP A 48 6.51 -1.35 -1.00
CA ASP A 48 7.80 -0.66 -1.01
C ASP A 48 7.58 0.80 -0.61
N LEU A 49 7.88 1.13 0.65
CA LEU A 49 7.67 2.47 1.20
C LEU A 49 8.57 3.52 0.54
N ASP A 50 9.71 3.11 -0.02
CA ASP A 50 10.61 4.05 -0.70
C ASP A 50 10.04 4.44 -2.07
N ALA A 51 9.52 3.45 -2.80
CA ALA A 51 8.78 3.68 -4.04
C ALA A 51 7.45 4.38 -3.80
N GLU A 52 6.77 4.12 -2.68
CA GLU A 52 5.55 4.82 -2.29
C GLU A 52 5.88 6.27 -1.96
N ARG A 53 6.90 6.55 -1.12
CA ARG A 53 7.37 7.90 -0.81
C ARG A 53 7.81 8.69 -2.05
N ARG A 54 8.32 8.01 -3.07
CA ARG A 54 8.67 8.62 -4.37
C ARG A 54 7.48 8.82 -5.31
N GLN A 55 6.39 8.07 -5.15
CA GLN A 55 5.17 8.19 -5.94
C GLN A 55 4.09 9.03 -5.26
N THR A 56 4.15 9.19 -3.94
CA THR A 56 3.13 9.85 -3.13
C THR A 56 3.27 11.36 -3.22
N GLY A 57 2.72 11.86 -4.33
CA GLY A 57 2.27 13.22 -4.52
C GLY A 57 0.84 13.25 -5.09
N ASN A 58 0.02 12.19 -4.94
CA ASN A 58 -1.24 12.10 -5.68
C ASN A 58 -2.36 11.29 -4.95
N GLU A 59 -3.34 12.03 -4.42
CA GLU A 59 -4.82 11.87 -4.40
C GLU A 59 -5.52 10.51 -4.11
N LEU A 60 -4.82 9.37 -4.10
CA LEU A 60 -5.46 8.04 -4.00
C LEU A 60 -5.93 7.66 -2.59
N ALA A 61 -5.34 8.24 -1.54
CA ALA A 61 -5.77 8.03 -0.15
C ALA A 61 -7.04 8.85 0.18
N ASP A 62 -7.21 10.00 -0.47
CA ASP A 62 -8.33 10.92 -0.24
C ASP A 62 -9.66 10.35 -0.74
N SER A 63 -9.66 9.65 -1.89
CA SER A 63 -10.89 9.04 -2.44
C SER A 63 -11.47 7.91 -1.58
N VAL A 64 -10.77 7.44 -0.55
CA VAL A 64 -11.23 6.35 0.34
C VAL A 64 -11.89 6.90 1.61
N LEU A 65 -11.67 8.17 1.95
CA LEU A 65 -12.28 8.81 3.13
C LEU A 65 -13.73 9.26 2.88
N GLU A 66 -14.20 9.26 1.63
CA GLU A 66 -15.53 9.73 1.21
C GLU A 66 -16.57 8.59 1.02
N ALA A 67 -16.47 7.48 1.76
CA ALA A 67 -17.42 6.36 1.69
C ALA A 67 -18.04 5.99 3.05
#